data_AF-A0A843J9L1-F1
#
_entry.id   AF-A0A843J9L1-F1
#
_cell.length_a   1.000
_cell.length_b   1.000
_cell.length_c   1.000
_cell.angle_alpha   90.00
_cell.angle_beta   90.00
_cell.angle_gamma   90.00
#
_symmetry.space_group_name_H-M   'P 1'
#
loop_
_entity.id
_entity.type
_entity.pdbx_description
1 polymer ?
#
loop_
_entity_poly.entity_id
_entity_poly.type
_entity_poly.pdbx_seq_one_letter_code
_entity_poly.pdbx_strand_id
1 'polypeptide(L)'
;MDGKLDIDSFEKAINGLNKNLSDVGLLFRANMPLLATDATQETKENCVDKMSDRIAELLDSFRESYSYYNDFYEKMKENIRNDNIENPEEYDVFFNHANETFPKYIDELGQSIDSLCDIPVKTEKFDATMRELGAIIENFRFDFKRTLAVSDVYEVQKQMKEENQA
;
A
#
# COMPACT_ATOMS: atom_id res chain seq x y z
N MET A 1 -7.48 -25.06 0.50
CA MET A 1 -7.05 -24.03 -0.46
C MET A 1 -6.96 -24.66 -1.83
N ASP A 2 -7.23 -23.89 -2.88
CA ASP A 2 -7.24 -24.37 -4.28
C ASP A 2 -5.90 -24.16 -5.01
N GLY A 3 -4.89 -23.53 -4.38
CA GLY A 3 -3.54 -23.42 -4.93
C GLY A 3 -3.33 -22.28 -5.91
N LYS A 4 -4.41 -21.58 -6.26
CA LYS A 4 -4.41 -20.48 -7.23
C LYS A 4 -3.87 -19.20 -6.62
N LEU A 5 -3.20 -18.41 -7.45
CA LEU A 5 -2.79 -17.07 -7.09
C LEU A 5 -3.99 -16.12 -7.26
N ASP A 6 -4.36 -15.42 -6.19
CA ASP A 6 -5.54 -14.53 -6.19
C ASP A 6 -5.23 -13.15 -6.79
N ILE A 7 -4.88 -13.13 -8.07
CA ILE A 7 -4.49 -11.91 -8.80
C ILE A 7 -5.61 -10.86 -8.77
N ASP A 8 -6.87 -11.25 -8.84
CA ASP A 8 -8.01 -10.33 -8.77
C ASP A 8 -8.00 -9.50 -7.48
N SER A 9 -7.71 -10.13 -6.34
CA SER A 9 -7.61 -9.43 -5.04
C SER A 9 -6.38 -8.53 -4.99
N PHE A 10 -5.24 -8.97 -5.55
CA PHE A 10 -4.06 -8.14 -5.69
C PHE A 10 -4.32 -6.88 -6.53
N GLU A 11 -4.93 -7.02 -7.71
CA GLU A 11 -5.23 -5.90 -8.60
C GLU A 11 -6.19 -4.90 -7.95
N LYS A 12 -7.24 -5.38 -7.28
CA LYS A 12 -8.16 -4.51 -6.52
C LYS A 12 -7.42 -3.72 -5.46
N ALA A 13 -6.54 -4.36 -4.71
CA ALA A 13 -5.76 -3.71 -3.67
C ALA A 13 -4.86 -2.60 -4.22
N ILE A 14 -4.06 -2.89 -5.26
CA ILE A 14 -3.11 -1.94 -5.84
C ILE A 14 -3.83 -0.77 -6.53
N ASN A 15 -4.90 -1.06 -7.28
CA ASN A 15 -5.69 -0.02 -7.94
C ASN A 15 -6.38 0.88 -6.92
N GLY A 16 -6.93 0.29 -5.84
CA GLY A 16 -7.56 1.04 -4.75
C GLY A 16 -6.56 1.94 -4.01
N LEU A 17 -5.39 1.39 -3.64
CA LEU A 17 -4.31 2.14 -2.99
C LEU A 17 -3.87 3.33 -3.85
N ASN A 18 -3.55 3.09 -5.13
CA ASN A 18 -3.07 4.14 -6.04
C ASN A 18 -4.12 5.22 -6.30
N LYS A 19 -5.38 4.83 -6.51
CA LYS A 19 -6.47 5.78 -6.71
C LYS A 19 -6.64 6.66 -5.48
N ASN A 20 -6.74 6.06 -4.30
CA ASN A 20 -6.98 6.80 -3.06
C ASN A 20 -5.80 7.73 -2.73
N LEU A 21 -4.55 7.30 -2.96
CA LEU A 21 -3.37 8.16 -2.85
C LEU A 21 -3.40 9.34 -3.84
N SER A 22 -3.81 9.10 -5.08
CA SER A 22 -3.98 10.15 -6.07
C SER A 22 -5.03 11.17 -5.61
N ASP A 23 -6.16 10.71 -5.07
CA ASP A 23 -7.23 11.57 -4.58
C ASP A 23 -6.76 12.44 -3.39
N VAL A 24 -6.01 11.86 -2.44
CA VAL A 24 -5.34 12.61 -1.37
C VAL A 24 -4.37 13.64 -1.95
N GLY A 25 -3.52 13.25 -2.90
CA GLY A 25 -2.58 14.17 -3.55
C GLY A 25 -3.27 15.34 -4.26
N LEU A 26 -4.42 15.11 -4.90
CA LEU A 26 -5.24 16.16 -5.51
C LEU A 26 -5.81 17.13 -4.48
N LEU A 27 -6.24 16.63 -3.32
CA LEU A 27 -6.70 17.48 -2.22
C LEU A 27 -5.58 18.41 -1.74
N PHE A 28 -4.36 17.91 -1.58
CA PHE A 28 -3.22 18.76 -1.20
C PHE A 28 -2.93 19.81 -2.28
N ARG A 29 -2.80 19.39 -3.56
CA ARG A 29 -2.53 20.33 -4.66
C ARG A 29 -3.55 21.46 -4.76
N ALA A 30 -4.83 21.17 -4.50
CA ALA A 30 -5.89 22.17 -4.54
C ALA A 30 -5.82 23.20 -3.40
N ASN A 31 -5.28 22.82 -2.24
CA ASN A 31 -5.34 23.63 -1.02
C ASN A 31 -4.00 24.26 -0.61
N MET A 32 -2.86 23.68 -1.02
CA MET A 32 -1.52 24.22 -0.74
C MET A 32 -1.35 25.72 -1.11
N PRO A 33 -1.90 26.24 -2.23
CA PRO A 33 -1.80 27.66 -2.54
C PRO A 33 -2.37 28.56 -1.45
N LEU A 34 -3.49 28.17 -0.83
CA LEU A 34 -4.09 28.93 0.27
C LEU A 34 -3.18 28.91 1.50
N LEU A 35 -2.61 27.76 1.83
CA LEU A 35 -1.70 27.61 2.97
C LEU A 35 -0.42 28.46 2.82
N ALA A 36 0.01 28.69 1.58
CA ALA A 36 1.18 29.50 1.23
C ALA A 36 0.93 31.02 1.16
N THR A 37 -0.33 31.48 1.26
CA THR A 37 -0.67 32.92 1.20
C THR A 37 -0.54 33.64 2.55
N ASP A 38 -0.73 34.96 2.58
CA ASP A 38 -0.83 35.76 3.81
C ASP A 38 -2.22 35.71 4.47
N ALA A 39 -3.02 34.68 4.18
CA ALA A 39 -4.31 34.44 4.84
C ALA A 39 -4.14 34.29 6.36
N THR A 40 -5.20 34.61 7.11
CA THR A 40 -5.18 34.48 8.59
C THR A 40 -4.96 33.04 9.02
N GLN A 41 -4.37 32.85 10.20
CA GLN A 41 -4.14 31.53 10.80
C GLN A 41 -5.45 30.72 10.86
N GLU A 42 -6.53 31.33 11.36
CA GLU A 42 -7.86 30.72 11.41
C GLU A 42 -8.36 30.25 10.04
N THR A 43 -8.12 31.01 8.97
CA THR A 43 -8.51 30.62 7.61
C THR A 43 -7.74 29.38 7.14
N LYS A 44 -6.43 29.32 7.46
CA LYS A 44 -5.56 28.20 7.08
C LYS A 44 -5.89 26.94 7.89
N GLU A 45 -6.15 27.07 9.18
CA GLU A 45 -6.58 25.95 10.03
C GLU A 45 -7.92 25.38 9.57
N ASN A 46 -8.90 26.24 9.26
CA ASN A 46 -10.18 25.81 8.69
C ASN A 46 -10.02 25.08 7.34
N CYS A 47 -9.02 25.46 6.53
CA CYS A 47 -8.70 24.77 5.28
C CYS A 47 -8.15 23.37 5.56
N VAL A 48 -7.18 23.27 6.47
CA VAL A 48 -6.55 22.02 6.89
C VAL A 48 -7.56 21.06 7.54
N ASP A 49 -8.49 21.56 8.36
CA ASP A 49 -9.55 20.74 8.94
C ASP A 49 -10.50 20.17 7.88
N LYS A 50 -10.85 20.94 6.86
CA LYS A 50 -11.67 20.46 5.73
C LYS A 50 -10.92 19.46 4.87
N MET A 51 -9.61 19.61 4.69
CA MET A 51 -8.78 18.59 4.05
C MET A 51 -8.83 17.29 4.86
N SER A 52 -8.70 17.40 6.18
CA SER A 52 -8.75 16.26 7.10
C SER A 52 -10.07 15.52 7.01
N ASP A 53 -11.20 16.23 6.97
CA ASP A 53 -12.53 15.61 6.79
C ASP A 53 -12.60 14.78 5.51
N ARG A 54 -12.13 15.34 4.38
CA ARG A 54 -12.14 14.63 3.10
C ARG A 54 -11.19 13.44 3.07
N ILE A 55 -10.05 13.53 3.75
CA ILE A 55 -9.13 12.40 3.89
C ILE A 55 -9.76 11.32 4.77
N ALA A 56 -10.44 11.71 5.85
CA ALA A 56 -11.14 10.79 6.74
C ALA A 56 -12.22 9.97 6.00
N GLU A 57 -12.95 10.60 5.08
CA GLU A 57 -13.92 9.93 4.19
C GLU A 57 -13.27 8.86 3.28
N LEU A 58 -11.97 8.98 2.97
CA LEU A 58 -11.24 8.00 2.14
C LEU A 58 -10.65 6.84 2.96
N LEU A 59 -10.54 6.96 4.29
CA LEU A 59 -9.85 5.97 5.12
C LEU A 59 -10.49 4.58 5.03
N ASP A 60 -11.83 4.50 4.96
CA ASP A 60 -12.51 3.22 4.80
C ASP A 60 -12.18 2.54 3.47
N SER A 61 -12.02 3.31 2.39
CA SER A 61 -11.60 2.77 1.09
C SER A 61 -10.14 2.30 1.10
N PHE A 62 -9.26 2.99 1.85
CA PHE A 62 -7.90 2.50 2.08
C PHE A 62 -7.90 1.17 2.85
N ARG A 63 -8.72 1.05 3.91
CA ARG A 63 -8.86 -0.18 4.69
C ARG A 63 -9.42 -1.33 3.86
N GLU A 64 -10.42 -1.06 3.02
CA GLU A 64 -10.97 -2.05 2.09
C GLU A 64 -9.92 -2.54 1.10
N SER A 65 -9.17 -1.60 0.49
CA SER A 65 -8.06 -1.94 -0.41
C SER A 65 -7.00 -2.79 0.29
N TYR A 66 -6.68 -2.47 1.54
CA TYR A 66 -5.74 -3.25 2.35
C TYR A 66 -6.28 -4.65 2.67
N SER A 67 -7.58 -4.78 2.95
CA SER A 67 -8.20 -6.09 3.18
C SER A 67 -8.01 -7.02 1.99
N TYR A 68 -8.19 -6.53 0.76
CA TYR A 68 -7.92 -7.31 -0.45
C TYR A 68 -6.45 -7.74 -0.56
N TYR A 69 -5.51 -6.86 -0.18
CA TYR A 69 -4.10 -7.22 -0.17
C TYR A 69 -3.79 -8.30 0.86
N ASN A 70 -4.33 -8.17 2.07
CA ASN A 70 -4.12 -9.12 3.14
C ASN A 70 -4.66 -10.50 2.77
N ASP A 71 -5.86 -10.57 2.16
CA ASP A 71 -6.44 -11.82 1.69
C ASP A 71 -5.59 -12.48 0.60
N PHE A 72 -5.10 -11.68 -0.36
CA PHE A 72 -4.15 -12.13 -1.37
C PHE A 72 -2.87 -12.70 -0.74
N TYR A 73 -2.25 -11.94 0.16
CA TYR A 73 -0.99 -12.30 0.82
C TYR A 73 -1.12 -13.59 1.63
N GLU A 74 -2.17 -13.72 2.44
CA GLU A 74 -2.39 -14.89 3.29
C GLU A 74 -2.60 -16.15 2.44
N LYS A 75 -3.38 -16.08 1.35
CA LYS A 75 -3.55 -17.20 0.40
C LYS A 75 -2.24 -17.59 -0.28
N MET A 76 -1.52 -16.63 -0.84
CA MET A 76 -0.23 -16.86 -1.49
C MET A 76 0.77 -17.52 -0.54
N LYS A 77 0.91 -16.98 0.69
CA LYS A 77 1.78 -17.52 1.73
C LYS A 77 1.42 -18.96 2.09
N GLU A 78 0.13 -19.26 2.26
CA GLU A 78 -0.33 -20.61 2.59
C GLU A 78 -0.13 -21.61 1.44
N ASN A 79 -0.35 -21.18 0.19
CA ASN A 79 -0.10 -22.02 -0.99
C ASN A 79 1.38 -22.43 -1.08
N ILE A 80 2.30 -21.50 -0.86
CA ILE A 80 3.75 -21.75 -0.88
C ILE A 80 4.17 -22.61 0.33
N ARG A 81 3.69 -22.27 1.52
CA ARG A 81 4.02 -23.02 2.73
C ARG A 81 3.59 -24.49 2.65
N ASN A 82 2.41 -24.75 2.10
CA ASN A 82 1.85 -26.09 2.01
C ASN A 82 2.20 -26.81 0.71
N ASP A 83 3.00 -26.17 -0.15
CA ASP A 83 3.40 -26.71 -1.45
C ASP A 83 2.21 -27.12 -2.36
N ASN A 84 1.15 -26.32 -2.34
CA ASN A 84 -0.11 -26.60 -3.02
C ASN A 84 -0.30 -25.72 -4.26
N ILE A 85 0.78 -25.36 -4.96
CA ILE A 85 0.72 -24.44 -6.10
C ILE A 85 0.15 -25.16 -7.33
N GLU A 86 -0.96 -24.65 -7.87
CA GLU A 86 -1.61 -25.23 -9.07
C GLU A 86 -0.87 -24.83 -10.36
N ASN A 87 -0.42 -23.57 -10.46
CA ASN A 87 0.27 -23.03 -11.63
C ASN A 87 1.58 -22.31 -11.23
N PRO A 88 2.73 -22.97 -11.26
CA PRO A 88 4.02 -22.37 -10.91
C PRO A 88 4.43 -21.19 -11.80
N GLU A 89 4.06 -21.20 -13.09
CA GLU A 89 4.43 -20.13 -14.02
C GLU A 89 3.80 -18.77 -13.64
N GLU A 90 2.56 -18.79 -13.12
CA GLU A 90 1.89 -17.57 -12.62
C GLU A 90 2.62 -16.97 -11.41
N TYR A 91 3.08 -17.82 -10.49
CA TYR A 91 3.85 -17.38 -9.33
C TYR A 91 5.23 -16.85 -9.75
N ASP A 92 5.90 -17.51 -10.70
CA ASP A 92 7.17 -17.06 -11.25
C ASP A 92 7.03 -15.65 -11.86
N VAL A 93 6.02 -15.42 -12.71
CA VAL A 93 5.76 -14.11 -13.32
C VAL A 93 5.47 -13.06 -12.26
N PHE A 94 4.60 -13.38 -11.30
CA PHE A 94 4.25 -12.46 -10.22
C PHE A 94 5.48 -12.07 -9.38
N PHE A 95 6.26 -13.05 -8.94
CA PHE A 95 7.40 -12.80 -8.06
C PHE A 95 8.54 -12.08 -8.77
N ASN A 96 8.81 -12.40 -10.03
CA ASN A 96 9.75 -11.62 -10.84
C ASN A 96 9.34 -10.15 -10.90
N HIS A 97 8.05 -9.89 -11.16
CA HIS A 97 7.54 -8.53 -11.17
C HIS A 97 7.60 -7.85 -9.79
N ALA A 98 7.23 -8.56 -8.72
CA ALA A 98 7.23 -8.03 -7.36
C ALA A 98 8.66 -7.67 -6.91
N ASN A 99 9.65 -8.53 -7.18
CA ASN A 99 11.06 -8.30 -6.85
C ASN A 99 11.63 -7.06 -7.55
N GLU A 100 11.18 -6.77 -8.78
CA GLU A 100 11.61 -5.58 -9.52
C GLU A 100 10.92 -4.29 -9.05
N THR A 101 9.65 -4.37 -8.65
CA THR A 101 8.79 -3.19 -8.47
C THR A 101 8.54 -2.80 -7.02
N PHE A 102 8.33 -3.77 -6.12
CA PHE A 102 7.93 -3.48 -4.74
C PHE A 102 8.98 -2.69 -3.97
N PRO A 103 10.30 -2.93 -4.11
CA PRO A 103 11.29 -2.13 -3.39
C PRO A 103 11.15 -0.63 -3.65
N LYS A 104 11.00 -0.24 -4.93
CA LYS A 104 10.79 1.17 -5.31
C LYS A 104 9.47 1.69 -4.79
N TYR A 105 8.41 0.89 -4.91
CA TYR A 105 7.08 1.29 -4.49
C TYR A 105 6.98 1.48 -2.96
N ILE A 106 7.65 0.64 -2.17
CA ILE A 106 7.77 0.79 -0.71
C ILE A 106 8.43 2.13 -0.34
N ASP A 107 9.47 2.52 -1.07
CA ASP A 107 10.17 3.79 -0.83
C ASP A 107 9.30 4.99 -1.22
N GLU A 108 8.65 4.92 -2.39
CA GLU A 108 7.71 5.95 -2.87
C GLU A 108 6.53 6.16 -1.91
N LEU A 109 5.97 5.09 -1.34
CA LEU A 109 4.91 5.19 -0.34
C LEU A 109 5.37 5.88 0.95
N GLY A 110 6.59 5.58 1.40
CA GLY A 110 7.19 6.25 2.56
C GLY A 110 7.37 7.75 2.31
N GLN A 111 7.99 8.11 1.18
CA GLN A 111 8.19 9.50 0.79
C GLN A 111 6.88 10.26 0.63
N SER A 112 5.84 9.60 0.12
CA SER A 112 4.51 10.20 -0.03
C SER A 112 3.91 10.59 1.31
N ILE A 113 3.93 9.70 2.31
CA ILE A 113 3.44 10.02 3.66
C ILE A 113 4.26 11.13 4.30
N ASP A 114 5.59 11.07 4.23
CA ASP A 114 6.46 12.11 4.79
C ASP A 114 6.14 13.48 4.18
N SER A 115 5.96 13.53 2.85
CA SER A 115 5.62 14.75 2.12
C SER A 115 4.23 15.30 2.48
N LEU A 116 3.23 14.44 2.65
CA LEU A 116 1.88 14.86 3.04
C LEU A 116 1.84 15.38 4.49
N CYS A 117 2.73 14.87 5.34
CA CYS A 117 2.88 15.35 6.71
C CYS A 117 3.70 16.65 6.80
N ASP A 118 4.48 17.03 5.79
CA ASP A 118 5.35 18.23 5.85
C ASP A 118 4.66 19.50 5.32
N ILE A 119 3.59 19.93 6.00
CA ILE A 119 2.89 21.18 5.71
C ILE A 119 3.06 22.22 6.84
N PRO A 120 3.06 23.53 6.52
CA PRO A 120 3.41 24.59 7.48
C PRO A 120 2.32 24.87 8.53
N VAL A 121 1.07 24.47 8.26
CA VAL A 121 -0.07 24.65 9.18
C VAL A 121 -0.68 23.29 9.44
N LYS A 122 -0.83 22.93 10.71
CA LYS A 122 -1.39 21.66 11.16
C LYS A 122 -2.33 21.91 12.32
N THR A 123 -3.46 21.21 12.32
CA THR A 123 -4.39 21.13 13.44
C THR A 123 -4.27 19.76 14.08
N GLU A 124 -4.71 19.62 15.32
CA GLU A 124 -4.73 18.32 16.01
C GLU A 124 -5.57 17.28 15.23
N LYS A 125 -6.68 17.73 14.63
CA LYS A 125 -7.53 16.91 13.77
C LYS A 125 -6.76 16.39 12.54
N PHE A 126 -6.04 17.27 11.86
CA PHE A 126 -5.21 16.87 10.71
C PHE A 126 -4.13 15.87 11.11
N ASP A 127 -3.41 16.13 12.20
CA ASP A 127 -2.37 15.22 12.68
C ASP A 127 -2.94 13.85 13.05
N ALA A 128 -4.13 13.79 13.64
CA ALA A 128 -4.82 12.54 13.94
C ALA A 128 -5.19 11.77 12.67
N THR A 129 -5.83 12.44 11.69
CA THR A 129 -6.21 11.82 10.42
C THR A 129 -5.00 11.34 9.62
N MET A 130 -3.94 12.14 9.54
CA MET A 130 -2.73 11.78 8.80
C MET A 130 -1.96 10.64 9.47
N ARG A 131 -1.96 10.56 10.80
CA ARG A 131 -1.38 9.42 11.54
C ARG A 131 -2.11 8.13 11.20
N GLU A 132 -3.43 8.18 11.12
CA GLU A 132 -4.25 7.02 10.76
C GLU A 132 -4.00 6.58 9.31
N LEU A 133 -3.98 7.52 8.36
CA LEU A 133 -3.60 7.24 6.98
C LEU A 133 -2.20 6.62 6.91
N GLY A 134 -1.22 7.21 7.60
CA GLY A 134 0.15 6.72 7.67
C GLY A 134 0.25 5.29 8.19
N ALA A 135 -0.55 4.93 9.21
CA ALA A 135 -0.59 3.56 9.73
C ALA A 135 -1.12 2.55 8.70
N ILE A 136 -2.16 2.91 7.93
CA ILE A 136 -2.69 2.04 6.87
C ILE A 136 -1.65 1.84 5.76
N ILE A 137 -0.98 2.92 5.32
CA ILE A 137 0.07 2.83 4.29
C ILE A 137 1.27 2.03 4.79
N GLU A 138 1.65 2.16 6.06
CA GLU A 138 2.74 1.37 6.63
C GLU A 138 2.41 -0.13 6.65
N ASN A 139 1.15 -0.52 6.85
CA ASN A 139 0.73 -1.92 6.73
C ASN A 139 0.96 -2.46 5.31
N PHE A 140 0.58 -1.69 4.27
CA PHE A 140 0.91 -2.07 2.89
C PHE A 140 2.42 -2.22 2.67
N ARG A 141 3.23 -1.26 3.12
CA ARG A 141 4.70 -1.32 2.99
C ARG A 141 5.28 -2.53 3.69
N PHE A 142 4.76 -2.86 4.88
CA PHE A 142 5.17 -4.02 5.64
C PHE A 142 4.84 -5.33 4.91
N ASP A 143 3.63 -5.48 4.39
CA ASP A 143 3.24 -6.71 3.71
C ASP A 143 3.87 -6.84 2.30
N PHE A 144 4.18 -5.74 1.61
CA PHE A 144 5.03 -5.79 0.41
C PHE A 144 6.41 -6.39 0.71
N LYS A 145 7.05 -5.97 1.82
CA LYS A 145 8.33 -6.59 2.25
C LYS A 145 8.16 -8.07 2.57
N ARG A 146 7.03 -8.46 3.17
CA ARG A 146 6.74 -9.87 3.46
C ARG A 146 6.49 -10.68 2.19
N THR A 147 5.89 -10.09 1.16
CA THR A 147 5.75 -10.75 -0.15
C THR A 147 7.10 -11.03 -0.79
N LEU A 148 8.06 -10.10 -0.69
CA LEU A 148 9.43 -10.35 -1.15
C LEU A 148 10.09 -11.50 -0.37
N ALA A 149 9.93 -11.55 0.95
CA ALA A 149 10.44 -12.67 1.75
C ALA A 149 9.76 -14.02 1.39
N VAL A 150 8.48 -13.99 1.01
CA VAL A 150 7.77 -15.19 0.53
C VAL A 150 8.30 -15.62 -0.85
N SER A 151 8.65 -14.67 -1.73
CA SER A 151 9.33 -14.96 -3.00
C SER A 151 10.64 -15.72 -2.77
N ASP A 152 11.47 -15.29 -1.81
CA ASP A 152 12.74 -15.96 -1.52
C ASP A 152 12.52 -17.41 -1.07
N VAL A 153 11.51 -17.65 -0.22
CA VAL A 153 11.16 -19.01 0.24
C VAL A 153 10.69 -19.87 -0.94
N TYR A 154 9.85 -19.33 -1.81
CA TYR A 154 9.36 -20.04 -2.99
C TYR A 154 10.52 -20.46 -3.92
N GLU A 155 11.46 -19.55 -4.18
CA GLU A 155 12.62 -19.83 -5.04
C GLU A 155 13.52 -20.94 -4.46
N VAL A 156 13.79 -20.92 -3.15
CA VAL A 156 14.54 -21.99 -2.48
C VAL A 156 13.81 -23.33 -2.59
N GLN A 157 12.50 -23.36 -2.36
CA GLN A 157 11.71 -24.59 -2.46
C GLN A 157 11.74 -25.16 -3.89
N LYS A 158 11.67 -24.29 -4.90
CA LYS A 158 11.73 -24.68 -6.31
C LYS A 158 13.08 -25.31 -6.66
N GLN A 159 14.19 -24.64 -6.31
CA GLN A 159 15.54 -25.15 -6.56
C GLN A 159 15.78 -26.51 -5.90
N MET A 160 15.37 -26.67 -4.64
CA MET A 160 15.49 -27.95 -3.93
C MET A 160 14.73 -29.10 -4.62
N LYS A 161 13.62 -28.83 -5.30
CA LYS A 161 12.88 -29.86 -6.03
C LYS A 161 13.55 -30.23 -7.34
N GLU A 162 14.07 -29.25 -8.07
CA GLU A 162 14.79 -29.46 -9.32
C GLU A 162 16.06 -30.30 -9.09
N GLU A 163 16.80 -30.02 -8.01
CA GLU A 163 17.99 -30.80 -7.61
C GLU A 163 17.67 -32.24 -7.20
N ASN A 164 16.50 -32.49 -6.58
CA ASN A 164 16.08 -33.83 -6.17
C ASN A 164 15.49 -34.66 -7.32
N GLN A 165 15.24 -34.05 -8.48
CA GLN A 165 14.70 -34.70 -9.68
C GLN A 165 15.76 -34.91 -10.78
N ALA A 166 16.95 -34.33 -10.64
CA ALA A 166 18.11 -34.48 -11.51
C ALA A 166 19.01 -35.66 -11.11
#